data_AF-A0A8H5CBJ3-F1
#
_entry.id   AF-A0A8H5CBJ3-F1
#
_cell.length_a   1.000
_cell.length_b   1.000
_cell.length_c   1.000
_cell.angle_alpha   90.00
_cell.angle_beta   90.00
_cell.angle_gamma   90.00
#
_symmetry.space_group_name_H-M   'P 1'
#
loop_
_entity.id
_entity.type
_entity.pdbx_description
1 polymer ?
#
loop_
_entity_poly.entity_id
_entity_poly.type
_entity_poly.pdbx_seq_one_letter_code
_entity_poly.pdbx_strand_id
1 'polypeptide(L)'
;MEGPAAEWAAEYACHISRVRADEAGAVFPWEGNWDNFTHALKVRFGVANKQQLAKNKLEALKQGDKTVAEFSQIFKMWAEKTGFSDQELQYKF
;
A
#
# COMPACT_ATOMS: atom_id res chain seq x y z
N MET A 1 7.26 9.33 -13.66
CA MET A 1 6.85 8.39 -12.60
C MET A 1 6.90 9.17 -11.30
N GLU A 2 5.76 9.66 -10.84
CA GLU A 2 5.67 10.45 -9.60
C GLU A 2 4.74 9.75 -8.63
N GLY A 3 5.15 9.68 -7.37
CA GLY A 3 4.38 9.06 -6.29
C GLY A 3 5.27 8.54 -5.16
N PRO A 4 4.68 8.22 -3.99
CA PRO A 4 5.43 7.88 -2.78
C PRO A 4 6.37 6.67 -2.93
N ALA A 5 6.04 5.75 -3.84
CA ALA A 5 6.90 4.61 -4.18
C ALA A 5 8.12 5.00 -5.01
N ALA A 6 7.96 5.94 -5.95
CA ALA A 6 9.05 6.44 -6.77
C ALA A 6 10.00 7.32 -5.94
N GLU A 7 9.47 8.19 -5.09
CA GLU A 7 10.25 9.01 -4.14
C GLU A 7 11.04 8.14 -3.17
N TRP A 8 10.40 7.11 -2.60
CA TRP A 8 11.06 6.15 -1.73
C TRP A 8 12.18 5.38 -2.46
N ALA A 9 11.94 4.89 -3.68
CA ALA A 9 12.93 4.13 -4.43
C ALA A 9 14.13 4.97 -4.88
N ALA A 10 13.93 6.28 -5.11
CA ALA A 10 14.98 7.18 -5.58
C ALA A 10 16.16 7.29 -4.59
N GLU A 11 15.88 7.33 -3.30
CA GLU A 11 16.90 7.37 -2.24
C GLU A 11 17.80 6.13 -2.30
N TYR A 12 17.22 4.94 -2.41
CA TYR A 12 17.98 3.69 -2.46
C TYR A 12 18.72 3.50 -3.79
N ALA A 13 18.19 4.02 -4.90
CA ALA A 13 18.90 4.03 -6.18
C ALA A 13 20.21 4.83 -6.09
N CYS A 14 20.21 5.94 -5.33
CA CYS A 14 21.42 6.72 -5.05
C CYS A 14 22.44 5.89 -4.26
N HIS A 15 22.02 5.22 -3.17
CA HIS A 15 22.92 4.37 -2.37
C HIS A 15 23.53 3.23 -3.17
N ILE A 16 22.73 2.54 -4.00
CA ILE A 16 23.22 1.47 -4.89
C ILE A 16 24.24 2.02 -5.89
N SER A 17 24.01 3.22 -6.44
CA SER A 17 24.93 3.85 -7.39
C SER A 17 26.27 4.21 -6.74
N ARG A 18 26.26 4.69 -5.49
CA ARG A 18 27.49 4.98 -4.71
C ARG A 18 28.30 3.74 -4.41
N VAL A 19 27.65 2.64 -4.02
CA VAL A 19 28.32 1.34 -3.81
C VAL A 19 28.97 0.85 -5.11
N ARG A 20 28.26 0.98 -6.24
CA ARG A 20 28.81 0.60 -7.56
C ARG A 20 29.96 1.49 -8.03
N ALA A 21 30.10 2.68 -7.46
CA ALA A 21 31.20 3.60 -7.72
C ALA A 21 32.38 3.41 -6.74
N ASP A 22 32.35 2.37 -5.91
CA ASP A 22 33.35 2.07 -4.87
C ASP A 22 33.61 3.25 -3.91
N GLU A 23 32.57 4.05 -3.65
CA GLU A 23 32.66 5.18 -2.73
C GLU A 23 32.89 4.71 -1.29
N ALA A 24 33.90 5.28 -0.63
CA ALA A 24 34.27 4.89 0.73
C ALA A 24 33.11 5.11 1.73
N GLY A 25 32.70 4.04 2.41
CA GLY A 25 31.60 4.07 3.38
C GLY A 25 30.20 3.92 2.78
N ALA A 26 30.07 3.69 1.47
CA ALA A 26 28.79 3.37 0.85
C ALA A 26 28.30 1.97 1.29
N VAL A 27 27.04 1.89 1.72
CA VAL A 27 26.40 0.64 2.16
C VAL A 27 25.29 0.27 1.20
N PHE A 28 25.28 -0.99 0.75
CA PHE A 28 24.21 -1.48 -0.11
C PHE A 28 22.92 -1.59 0.72
N PRO A 29 21.80 -0.99 0.28
CA PRO A 29 20.53 -1.09 0.99
C PRO A 29 20.12 -2.53 1.30
N TRP A 30 19.50 -2.73 2.47
CA TRP A 30 19.05 -4.05 2.91
C TRP A 30 20.16 -5.11 2.98
N GLU A 31 21.43 -4.69 3.06
CA GLU A 31 22.60 -5.57 3.07
C GLU A 31 22.71 -6.46 1.82
N GLY A 32 22.12 -6.01 0.70
CA GLY A 32 22.04 -6.83 -0.52
C GLY A 32 21.09 -8.03 -0.40
N ASN A 33 20.31 -8.10 0.69
CA ASN A 33 19.39 -9.19 0.95
C ASN A 33 17.99 -8.89 0.38
N TRP A 34 17.53 -9.79 -0.49
CA TRP A 34 16.23 -9.68 -1.14
C TRP A 34 15.06 -9.79 -0.17
N ASP A 35 15.14 -10.63 0.85
CA ASP A 35 14.08 -10.76 1.86
C ASP A 35 13.92 -9.47 2.67
N ASN A 36 15.02 -8.83 3.05
CA ASN A 36 15.00 -7.54 3.74
C ASN A 36 14.40 -6.43 2.86
N PHE A 37 14.71 -6.43 1.56
CA PHE A 37 14.06 -5.54 0.59
C PHE A 37 12.54 -5.78 0.53
N THR A 38 12.12 -7.05 0.34
CA THR A 38 10.70 -7.37 0.22
C THR A 38 9.95 -7.08 1.52
N HIS A 39 10.59 -7.24 2.68
CA HIS A 39 10.04 -6.88 3.97
C HIS A 39 9.82 -5.37 4.08
N ALA A 40 10.85 -4.56 3.79
CA ALA A 40 10.74 -3.10 3.81
C ALA A 40 9.67 -2.59 2.83
N LEU A 41 9.61 -3.17 1.63
CA LEU A 41 8.59 -2.86 0.62
C LEU A 41 7.17 -3.21 1.13
N LYS A 42 6.99 -4.39 1.72
CA LYS A 42 5.70 -4.83 2.30
C LYS A 42 5.28 -3.98 3.49
N VAL A 43 6.21 -3.58 4.34
CA VAL A 43 5.91 -2.70 5.48
C VAL A 43 5.44 -1.34 4.97
N ARG A 44 6.14 -0.77 3.99
CA ARG A 44 5.86 0.59 3.50
C ARG A 44 4.64 0.66 2.59
N PHE A 45 4.50 -0.27 1.65
CA PHE A 45 3.46 -0.25 0.63
C PHE A 45 2.43 -1.36 0.75
N GLY A 46 2.67 -2.40 1.56
CA GLY A 46 1.71 -3.48 1.75
C GLY A 46 0.43 -3.03 2.46
N VAL A 47 0.53 -2.11 3.41
CA VAL A 47 -0.66 -1.51 4.06
C VAL A 47 -1.41 -0.60 3.08
N ALA A 48 -0.69 0.29 2.37
CA ALA A 48 -1.28 1.17 1.37
C ALA A 48 -1.98 0.37 0.25
N ASN A 49 -1.39 -0.75 -0.19
CA ASN A 49 -1.99 -1.63 -1.18
C ASN A 49 -3.25 -2.34 -0.64
N LYS A 50 -3.24 -2.80 0.62
CA LYS A 50 -4.43 -3.39 1.26
C LYS A 50 -5.57 -2.38 1.41
N GLN A 51 -5.25 -1.15 1.80
CA GLN A 51 -6.25 -0.07 1.90
C GLN A 51 -6.80 0.30 0.53
N GLN A 52 -5.95 0.44 -0.49
CA GLN A 52 -6.40 0.72 -1.85
C GLN A 52 -7.25 -0.42 -2.42
N LEU A 53 -6.87 -1.68 -2.15
CA LEU A 53 -7.69 -2.83 -2.51
C LEU A 53 -9.06 -2.78 -1.84
N ALA A 54 -9.12 -2.45 -0.53
CA ALA A 54 -10.38 -2.32 0.19
C ALA A 54 -11.27 -1.21 -0.39
N LYS A 55 -10.68 -0.06 -0.76
CA LYS A 55 -11.38 1.04 -1.44
C LYS A 55 -11.96 0.59 -2.77
N ASN A 56 -11.14 -0.04 -3.62
CA ASN A 56 -11.59 -0.57 -4.91
C ASN A 56 -12.70 -1.63 -4.75
N LYS A 57 -12.62 -2.45 -3.70
CA LYS A 57 -13.66 -3.46 -3.38
C LYS A 57 -14.96 -2.83 -2.94
N LEU A 58 -14.93 -1.72 -2.18
CA LEU A 58 -16.12 -0.95 -1.82
C LEU A 58 -16.73 -0.24 -3.04
N GLU A 59 -15.92 0.40 -3.88
CA GLU A 59 -16.39 1.06 -5.11
C GLU A 59 -17.06 0.09 -6.09
N ALA A 60 -16.56 -1.14 -6.15
CA ALA A 60 -17.17 -2.20 -6.95
C ALA A 60 -18.35 -2.92 -6.26
N LEU A 61 -18.59 -2.67 -4.96
CA LEU A 61 -19.60 -3.38 -4.20
C LEU A 61 -21.00 -2.91 -4.63
N LYS A 62 -21.79 -3.86 -5.13
CA LYS A 62 -23.20 -3.65 -5.48
C LYS A 62 -24.05 -4.64 -4.70
N GLN A 63 -25.25 -4.21 -4.31
CA GLN A 63 -26.21 -5.08 -3.61
C GLN A 63 -26.55 -6.31 -4.48
N GLY A 64 -26.97 -6.09 -5.73
CA GLY A 64 -27.41 -7.18 -6.61
C GLY A 64 -28.51 -8.01 -5.93
N ASP A 65 -28.36 -9.33 -5.97
CA ASP A 65 -29.32 -10.27 -5.36
C ASP A 65 -29.13 -10.47 -3.84
N LYS A 66 -28.20 -9.73 -3.20
CA LYS A 66 -27.95 -9.85 -1.75
C LYS A 66 -29.05 -9.17 -0.96
N THR A 67 -29.37 -9.76 0.18
CA THR A 67 -30.18 -9.10 1.20
C THR A 67 -29.45 -7.87 1.73
N VAL A 68 -30.22 -6.92 2.29
CA VAL A 68 -29.64 -5.72 2.91
C VAL A 68 -28.65 -6.10 4.00
N ALA A 69 -28.95 -7.12 4.81
CA ALA A 69 -28.07 -7.59 5.88
C ALA A 69 -26.72 -8.11 5.35
N GLU A 70 -26.74 -8.94 4.30
CA GLU A 70 -25.52 -9.47 3.68
C GLU A 70 -24.69 -8.36 3.03
N PHE A 71 -25.34 -7.42 2.35
CA PHE A 71 -24.66 -6.26 1.78
C PHE A 71 -24.01 -5.41 2.86
N SER A 72 -24.74 -5.06 3.94
CA SER A 72 -24.23 -4.26 5.04
C SER A 72 -23.04 -4.92 5.74
N GLN A 73 -23.06 -6.25 5.91
CA GLN A 73 -21.95 -6.98 6.50
C GLN A 73 -20.69 -6.92 5.62
N ILE A 74 -20.85 -7.12 4.31
CA ILE A 74 -19.73 -7.05 3.35
C ILE A 74 -19.19 -5.61 3.26
N PHE A 75 -20.08 -4.61 3.23
CA PHE A 75 -19.71 -3.20 3.24
C PHE A 75 -18.85 -2.89 4.47
N LYS A 76 -19.34 -3.23 5.68
CA LYS A 76 -18.62 -2.98 6.93
C LYS A 76 -17.24 -3.65 6.95
N MET A 77 -17.15 -4.91 6.51
CA MET A 77 -15.89 -5.65 6.45
C MET A 77 -14.83 -4.95 5.59
N TRP A 78 -15.21 -4.33 4.48
CA TRP A 78 -14.27 -3.60 3.63
C TRP A 78 -14.03 -2.18 4.12
N ALA A 79 -15.06 -1.50 4.64
CA ALA A 79 -14.98 -0.16 5.20
C ALA A 79 -13.92 -0.05 6.30
N GLU A 80 -13.91 -0.98 7.26
CA GLU A 80 -12.92 -1.04 8.34
C GLU A 80 -11.46 -1.16 7.84
N LYS A 81 -11.26 -1.62 6.59
CA LYS A 81 -9.94 -1.82 5.98
C LYS A 81 -9.49 -0.67 5.09
N THR A 82 -10.36 0.31 4.82
CA THR A 82 -10.04 1.45 3.94
C THR A 82 -9.26 2.57 4.61
N GLY A 83 -9.40 2.69 5.94
CA GLY A 83 -8.92 3.84 6.70
C GLY A 83 -9.81 5.08 6.58
N PHE A 84 -11.00 4.99 5.98
CA PHE A 84 -11.98 6.07 5.97
C PHE A 84 -12.70 6.18 7.32
N SER A 85 -13.03 7.41 7.69
CA SER A 85 -13.97 7.71 8.77
C SER A 85 -15.41 7.42 8.36
N ASP A 86 -16.30 7.28 9.35
CA ASP A 86 -17.73 7.09 9.11
C ASP A 86 -18.34 8.21 8.26
N GLN A 87 -17.88 9.45 8.47
CA GLN A 87 -18.34 10.61 7.69
C GLN A 87 -17.89 10.52 6.22
N GLU A 88 -16.66 10.09 5.96
CA GLU A 88 -16.16 9.88 4.59
C GLU A 88 -16.88 8.73 3.89
N LEU A 89 -17.20 7.67 4.62
CA LEU A 89 -17.97 6.54 4.09
C LEU A 89 -19.38 6.99 3.70
N GLN A 90 -20.07 7.74 4.57
CA GLN A 90 -21.41 8.27 4.31
C GLN A 90 -21.45 9.27 3.14
N TYR A 91 -20.37 10.04 2.93
CA TYR A 91 -20.30 10.96 1.81
C TYR A 91 -20.05 10.26 0.47
N LYS A 92 -19.38 9.10 0.48
CA LYS A 92 -18.92 8.40 -0.74
C LYS A 92 -19.85 7.29 -1.23
N PHE A 93 -20.62 6.66 -0.35
CA PHE A 93 -21.42 5.46 -0.63
C PHE A 93 -22.84 5.59 -0.11
#